data_AF-A0A1G7THQ7-F1
#
_entry.id   AF-A0A1G7THQ7-F1
#
_cell.length_a   1.000
_cell.length_b   1.000
_cell.length_c   1.000
_cell.angle_alpha   90.00
_cell.angle_beta   90.00
_cell.angle_gamma   90.00
#
_symmetry.space_group_name_H-M   'P 1'
#
loop_
_entity.id
_entity.type
_entity.pdbx_description
1 polymer ?
#
loop_
_entity_poly.entity_id
_entity_poly.type
_entity_poly.pdbx_seq_one_letter_code
_entity_poly.pdbx_strand_id
1 'polypeptide(L)'
;MATQIKAHRMVQDPMMTDSEYYHQRANKPGPNVGKVMVEENLTTRIGGLARIRDRLGHHERAAEDFKNGYEQMYGNGAPAADAGRTQVDTSPIAHDSGMAAKMDRGVKISRAIEGLGKDRANLVIAVIVLCIPIKEIARTPHSRDCKSTTAELMQALDILAQRWGYLTAHSKAS
;
A
#
# COMPACT_ATOMS: atom_id res chain seq x y z
N MET A 1 -15.98 20.47 -4.45
CA MET A 1 -16.22 19.10 -3.93
C MET A 1 -15.46 18.11 -4.82
N ALA A 2 -14.46 17.42 -4.28
CA ALA A 2 -13.71 16.42 -5.06
C ALA A 2 -14.57 15.16 -5.23
N THR A 3 -14.82 14.75 -6.48
CA THR A 3 -15.49 13.48 -6.78
C THR A 3 -14.63 12.34 -6.22
N GLN A 4 -15.10 11.69 -5.15
CA GLN A 4 -14.44 10.50 -4.62
C GLN A 4 -14.53 9.39 -5.66
N ILE A 5 -13.38 8.87 -6.07
CA ILE A 5 -13.31 7.69 -6.90
C ILE A 5 -13.56 6.51 -5.96
N LYS A 6 -14.68 5.81 -6.13
CA LYS A 6 -15.07 4.66 -5.29
C LYS A 6 -14.65 3.37 -5.98
N ALA A 7 -13.97 2.49 -5.27
CA ALA A 7 -13.77 1.09 -5.65
C ALA A 7 -14.55 0.19 -4.68
N HIS A 8 -14.97 -0.97 -5.14
CA HIS A 8 -15.59 -1.96 -4.26
C HIS A 8 -14.61 -3.10 -4.00
N ARG A 9 -14.48 -3.53 -2.75
CA ARG A 9 -13.74 -4.76 -2.40
C ARG A 9 -14.49 -5.58 -1.35
N MET A 10 -14.25 -6.89 -1.38
CA MET A 10 -14.78 -7.84 -0.41
C MET A 10 -13.86 -7.89 0.81
N VAL A 11 -14.36 -7.46 1.96
CA VAL A 11 -13.64 -7.50 3.25
C VAL A 11 -14.35 -8.47 4.19
N GLN A 12 -13.61 -9.13 5.09
CA GLN A 12 -14.22 -9.95 6.14
C GLN A 12 -15.26 -9.12 6.90
N ASP A 13 -16.47 -9.66 7.05
CA ASP A 13 -17.54 -8.98 7.76
C ASP A 13 -17.19 -8.92 9.27
N PRO A 14 -17.01 -7.71 9.85
CA PRO A 14 -16.64 -7.56 11.26
C PRO A 14 -17.79 -7.89 12.23
N MET A 15 -19.04 -7.95 11.75
CA MET A 15 -20.19 -8.31 12.58
C MET A 15 -20.52 -9.81 12.52
N MET A 16 -19.84 -10.55 11.65
CA MET A 16 -20.11 -11.97 11.49
C MET A 16 -19.43 -12.80 12.57
N THR A 17 -20.23 -13.65 13.20
CA THR A 17 -19.75 -14.60 14.21
C THR A 17 -19.15 -15.85 13.56
N ASP A 18 -18.25 -16.54 14.25
CA ASP A 18 -17.62 -17.77 13.76
C ASP A 18 -18.66 -18.84 13.38
N SER A 19 -19.70 -19.00 14.21
CA SER A 19 -20.82 -19.92 13.96
C SER A 19 -21.52 -19.63 12.64
N GLU A 20 -21.74 -18.35 12.34
CA GLU A 20 -22.39 -17.90 11.13
C GLU A 20 -21.48 -18.05 9.91
N TYR A 21 -20.18 -17.81 10.06
CA TYR A 21 -19.17 -18.09 9.02
C TYR A 21 -19.17 -19.57 8.63
N TYR A 22 -19.10 -20.49 9.60
CA TYR A 22 -19.10 -21.93 9.31
C TYR A 22 -20.43 -22.39 8.68
N HIS A 23 -21.57 -21.85 9.14
CA HIS A 23 -22.87 -22.11 8.53
C HIS A 23 -22.93 -21.63 7.07
N GLN A 24 -22.41 -20.43 6.77
CA GLN A 24 -22.32 -19.96 5.39
C GLN A 24 -21.34 -20.76 4.56
N ARG A 25 -20.22 -21.22 5.14
CA ARG A 25 -19.20 -22.02 4.45
C ARG A 25 -19.72 -23.40 4.05
N ALA A 26 -20.57 -24.00 4.90
CA ALA A 26 -21.23 -25.26 4.59
C ALA A 26 -22.24 -25.14 3.44
N ASN A 27 -22.90 -23.99 3.30
CA ASN A 27 -23.99 -23.78 2.35
C ASN A 27 -23.58 -23.04 1.06
N LYS A 28 -22.47 -22.28 1.07
CA LYS A 28 -22.00 -21.46 -0.05
C LYS A 28 -20.55 -21.81 -0.42
N PRO A 29 -20.29 -22.30 -1.65
CA PRO A 29 -18.93 -22.48 -2.12
C PRO A 29 -18.31 -21.13 -2.55
N GLY A 30 -17.01 -20.96 -2.32
CA GLY A 30 -16.22 -19.86 -2.89
C GLY A 30 -15.35 -19.08 -1.90
N PRO A 31 -14.46 -18.20 -2.39
CA PRO A 31 -13.52 -17.43 -1.57
C PRO A 31 -14.16 -16.22 -0.86
N ASN A 32 -15.45 -15.99 -1.08
CA ASN A 32 -16.19 -14.79 -0.65
C ASN A 32 -17.16 -15.06 0.52
N VAL A 33 -17.13 -16.27 1.07
CA VAL A 33 -17.92 -16.61 2.25
C VAL A 33 -17.53 -15.69 3.40
N GLY A 34 -18.53 -15.06 4.00
CA GLY A 34 -18.31 -14.19 5.15
C GLY A 34 -17.61 -12.86 4.84
N LYS A 35 -17.68 -12.43 3.58
CA LYS A 35 -17.19 -11.12 3.17
C LYS A 35 -18.34 -10.21 2.78
N VAL A 36 -18.20 -8.92 3.11
CA VAL A 36 -19.11 -7.84 2.75
C VAL A 36 -18.46 -6.93 1.72
N MET A 37 -19.27 -6.40 0.79
CA MET A 37 -18.82 -5.40 -0.17
C MET A 37 -18.67 -4.05 0.54
N VAL A 38 -17.45 -3.53 0.59
CA VAL A 38 -17.15 -2.21 1.16
C VAL A 38 -16.79 -1.25 0.04
N GLU A 39 -17.37 -0.06 0.08
CA GLU A 39 -16.93 1.08 -0.74
C GLU A 39 -15.63 1.64 -0.16
N GLU A 40 -14.56 1.55 -0.94
CA GLU A 40 -13.26 2.10 -0.60
C GLU A 40 -12.98 3.35 -1.43
N ASN A 41 -12.53 4.41 -0.77
CA ASN A 41 -12.04 5.59 -1.47
C ASN A 41 -10.69 5.26 -2.12
N LEU A 42 -10.68 5.15 -3.45
CA LEU A 42 -9.48 4.83 -4.25
C LEU A 42 -8.35 5.84 -3.99
N THR A 43 -8.68 7.10 -3.70
CA THR A 43 -7.67 8.11 -3.34
C THR A 43 -7.01 7.78 -2.00
N THR A 44 -7.76 7.24 -1.04
CA THR A 44 -7.20 6.77 0.23
C THR A 44 -6.30 5.55 0.00
N ARG A 45 -6.69 4.63 -0.89
CA ARG A 45 -5.92 3.42 -1.18
C ARG A 45 -4.63 3.66 -1.96
N ILE A 46 -4.70 4.36 -3.09
CA ILE A 46 -3.57 4.51 -4.05
C ILE A 46 -3.18 5.97 -4.32
N GLY A 47 -3.73 6.91 -3.56
CA GLY A 47 -3.37 8.31 -3.65
C GLY A 47 -3.72 8.97 -4.97
N GLY A 48 -2.81 9.81 -5.47
CA GLY A 48 -2.94 10.53 -6.73
C GLY A 48 -3.01 9.63 -7.97
N LEU A 49 -2.57 8.37 -7.88
CA LEU A 49 -2.69 7.38 -8.97
C LEU A 49 -4.15 7.15 -9.37
N ALA A 50 -5.10 7.32 -8.45
CA ALA A 50 -6.52 7.18 -8.72
C ALA A 50 -7.00 8.10 -9.86
N ARG A 51 -6.32 9.23 -10.09
CA ARG A 51 -6.67 10.23 -11.12
C ARG A 51 -6.05 9.93 -12.49
N ILE A 52 -5.25 8.88 -12.62
CA ILE A 52 -4.56 8.49 -13.86
C ILE A 52 -5.31 7.33 -14.51
N ARG A 53 -5.64 7.44 -15.80
CA ARG A 53 -6.44 6.42 -16.52
C ARG A 53 -5.65 5.15 -16.85
N ASP A 54 -4.41 5.27 -17.33
CA ASP A 54 -3.64 4.15 -17.86
C ASP A 54 -2.87 3.35 -16.79
N ARG A 55 -3.50 3.13 -15.63
CA ARG A 55 -2.91 2.38 -14.52
C ARG A 55 -3.22 0.88 -14.66
N LEU A 56 -2.21 0.04 -14.41
CA LEU A 56 -2.34 -1.42 -14.44
C LEU A 56 -2.50 -1.98 -13.02
N GLY A 57 -3.02 -3.20 -12.89
CA GLY A 57 -3.29 -3.81 -11.58
C GLY A 57 -2.05 -3.92 -10.69
N HIS A 58 -0.87 -4.16 -11.28
CA HIS A 58 0.39 -4.19 -10.53
C HIS A 58 0.85 -2.80 -10.07
N HIS A 59 0.50 -1.73 -10.81
CA HIS A 59 0.74 -0.35 -10.39
C HIS A 59 -0.09 0.00 -9.17
N GLU A 60 -1.38 -0.38 -9.17
CA GLU A 60 -2.26 -0.15 -8.03
C GLU A 60 -1.77 -0.87 -6.78
N ARG A 61 -1.36 -2.14 -6.93
CA ARG A 61 -0.84 -2.95 -5.83
C ARG A 61 0.48 -2.42 -5.28
N ALA A 62 1.39 -1.99 -6.16
CA ALA A 62 2.64 -1.35 -5.74
C ALA A 62 2.40 0.01 -5.05
N ALA A 63 1.47 0.81 -5.56
CA ALA A 63 1.12 2.09 -4.94
C ALA A 63 0.52 1.91 -3.54
N GLU A 64 -0.41 0.95 -3.39
CA GLU A 64 -1.04 0.62 -2.10
C GLU A 64 0.00 0.13 -1.07
N ASP A 65 0.85 -0.83 -1.44
CA ASP A 65 1.90 -1.36 -0.56
C ASP A 65 2.91 -0.30 -0.15
N PHE A 66 3.32 0.56 -1.09
CA PHE A 66 4.26 1.64 -0.82
C PHE A 66 3.64 2.66 0.14
N LYS A 67 2.40 3.09 -0.13
CA LYS A 67 1.68 4.04 0.72
C LYS A 67 1.49 3.51 2.13
N ASN A 68 0.97 2.29 2.27
CA ASN A 68 0.75 1.65 3.55
C ASN A 68 2.06 1.49 4.34
N GLY A 69 3.15 1.09 3.69
CA GLY A 69 4.44 0.97 4.34
C GLY A 69 5.00 2.33 4.79
N TYR A 70 4.89 3.36 3.94
CA TYR A 70 5.35 4.70 4.25
C TYR A 70 4.55 5.34 5.40
N GLU A 71 3.22 5.24 5.37
CA GLU A 71 2.36 5.73 6.44
C GLU A 71 2.55 4.96 7.75
N GLN A 72 2.86 3.66 7.70
CA GLN A 72 3.18 2.91 8.92
C GLN A 72 4.54 3.27 9.51
N MET A 73 5.49 3.70 8.67
CA MET A 73 6.81 4.16 9.10
C MET A 73 6.74 5.57 9.72
N TYR A 74 5.93 6.48 9.17
CA TYR A 74 5.92 7.90 9.53
C TYR A 74 4.62 8.45 10.14
N GLY A 75 3.50 7.75 10.00
CA GLY A 75 2.14 8.27 10.22
C GLY A 75 1.50 7.95 11.56
N ASN A 76 2.11 7.12 12.42
CA ASN A 76 1.66 6.94 13.80
C ASN A 76 2.85 6.65 14.71
N GLY A 77 3.01 7.47 15.75
CA GLY A 77 4.09 7.40 16.73
C GLY A 77 4.36 5.97 17.18
N ALA A 78 5.64 5.65 17.38
CA ALA A 78 6.04 4.44 18.07
C ALA A 78 5.16 4.28 19.33
N PRO A 79 4.53 3.12 19.59
CA PRO A 79 4.08 2.85 20.95
C PRO A 79 5.33 3.00 21.80
N ALA A 80 5.27 3.90 22.79
CA ALA A 80 6.39 4.15 23.68
C ALA A 80 6.91 2.80 24.18
N ALA A 81 8.19 2.51 23.91
CA ALA A 81 8.84 1.37 24.52
C ALA A 81 8.95 1.67 26.01
N ASP A 82 8.02 1.12 26.80
CA ASP A 82 8.09 1.24 28.26
C ASP A 82 9.19 0.31 28.77
N ALA A 83 10.41 0.85 28.81
CA ALA A 83 11.60 0.16 29.29
C ALA A 83 11.53 -0.19 30.80
N GLY A 84 10.50 0.29 31.52
CA GLY A 84 10.28 0.02 32.94
C GLY A 84 9.25 -1.07 33.24
N ARG A 85 8.67 -1.73 32.21
CA ARG A 85 7.59 -2.70 32.43
C ARG A 85 8.14 -4.03 32.99
N THR A 86 8.07 -4.20 34.31
CA THR A 86 8.42 -5.46 34.99
C THR A 86 7.45 -6.57 34.59
N GLN A 87 7.99 -7.65 34.05
CA GLN A 87 7.22 -8.81 33.58
C GLN A 87 6.63 -9.58 34.77
N VAL A 88 5.32 -9.45 34.97
CA VAL A 88 4.53 -10.21 35.95
C VAL A 88 3.58 -11.15 35.23
N ASP A 89 4.13 -12.08 34.46
CA ASP A 89 3.57 -13.43 34.27
C ASP A 89 4.46 -14.27 33.34
N THR A 90 4.63 -15.55 33.69
CA THR A 90 5.39 -16.56 32.93
C THR A 90 4.52 -17.21 31.85
N SER A 91 3.71 -16.42 31.16
CA SER A 91 3.12 -16.84 29.87
C SER A 91 4.13 -16.53 28.76
N PRO A 92 4.23 -17.37 27.71
CA PRO A 92 5.05 -17.00 26.56
C PRO A 92 4.52 -15.67 26.06
N ILE A 93 5.36 -14.64 26.15
CA ILE A 93 5.10 -13.34 25.55
C ILE A 93 4.67 -13.67 24.13
N ALA A 94 3.43 -13.31 23.76
CA ALA A 94 3.08 -13.14 22.37
C ALA A 94 3.96 -11.98 21.88
N HIS A 95 5.22 -12.32 21.59
CA HIS A 95 6.32 -11.44 21.27
C HIS A 95 5.85 -10.46 20.23
N ASP A 96 6.10 -9.16 20.47
CA ASP A 96 6.79 -8.26 19.54
C ASP A 96 6.33 -8.18 18.07
N SER A 97 5.21 -8.79 17.72
CA SER A 97 4.82 -9.05 16.33
C SER A 97 4.49 -7.76 15.60
N GLY A 98 3.94 -6.78 16.32
CA GLY A 98 3.67 -5.45 15.79
C GLY A 98 4.94 -4.63 15.55
N MET A 99 5.97 -4.76 16.39
CA MET A 99 7.22 -4.00 16.28
C MET A 99 8.18 -4.63 15.27
N ALA A 100 8.34 -5.95 15.30
CA ALA A 100 9.10 -6.70 14.31
C ALA A 100 8.51 -6.50 12.89
N ALA A 101 7.18 -6.60 12.74
CA ALA A 101 6.53 -6.35 11.46
C ALA A 101 6.70 -4.88 10.99
N LYS A 102 6.77 -3.91 11.89
CA LYS A 102 7.06 -2.51 11.56
C LYS A 102 8.52 -2.31 11.13
N MET A 103 9.48 -2.92 11.81
CA MET A 103 10.90 -2.88 11.44
C MET A 103 11.12 -3.50 10.06
N ASP A 104 10.54 -4.67 9.80
CA ASP A 104 10.63 -5.34 8.50
C ASP A 104 10.02 -4.50 7.37
N ARG A 105 8.89 -3.83 7.64
CA ARG A 105 8.26 -2.91 6.69
C ARG A 105 9.07 -1.63 6.48
N GLY A 106 9.64 -1.06 7.54
CA GLY A 106 10.54 0.09 7.45
C GLY A 106 11.76 -0.23 6.60
N VAL A 107 12.38 -1.39 6.81
CA VAL A 107 13.50 -1.87 5.98
C VAL A 107 13.05 -2.09 4.53
N LYS A 108 11.86 -2.68 4.29
CA LYS A 108 11.31 -2.85 2.93
C LYS A 108 11.14 -1.50 2.21
N ILE A 109 10.64 -0.48 2.89
CA ILE A 109 10.39 0.85 2.32
C ILE A 109 11.68 1.65 2.15
N SER A 110 12.58 1.68 3.13
CA SER A 110 13.90 2.33 3.00
C SER A 110 14.68 1.75 1.82
N ARG A 111 14.72 0.42 1.71
CA ARG A 111 15.32 -0.26 0.56
C ARG A 111 14.64 0.13 -0.74
N ALA A 112 13.32 0.23 -0.77
CA ALA A 112 12.55 0.64 -1.95
C ALA A 112 12.90 2.08 -2.38
N ILE A 113 13.00 3.01 -1.43
CA ILE A 113 13.41 4.41 -1.66
C ILE A 113 14.84 4.45 -2.23
N GLU A 114 15.78 3.71 -1.64
CA GLU A 114 17.15 3.59 -2.13
C GLU A 114 17.21 3.03 -3.55
N GLY A 115 16.44 1.98 -3.83
CA GLY A 115 16.43 1.31 -5.14
C GLY A 115 15.77 2.13 -6.24
N LEU A 116 14.88 3.07 -5.91
CA LEU A 116 14.29 4.01 -6.87
C LEU A 116 15.21 5.18 -7.19
N GLY A 117 16.09 5.56 -6.25
CA GLY A 117 16.82 6.82 -6.30
C GLY A 117 15.96 8.01 -5.89
N LYS A 118 16.63 9.11 -5.51
CA LYS A 118 16.02 10.28 -4.85
C LYS A 118 14.84 10.87 -5.64
N ASP A 119 15.01 11.10 -6.93
CA ASP A 119 14.00 11.82 -7.73
C ASP A 119 12.73 11.00 -7.95
N ARG A 120 12.87 9.70 -8.27
CA ARG A 120 11.74 8.78 -8.44
C ARG A 120 11.04 8.51 -7.12
N ALA A 121 11.79 8.34 -6.03
CA ALA A 121 11.21 8.18 -4.70
C ALA A 121 10.40 9.42 -4.29
N ASN A 122 10.93 10.63 -4.50
CA ASN A 122 10.21 11.88 -4.24
C ASN A 122 8.95 12.00 -5.09
N LEU A 123 8.99 11.61 -6.37
CA LEU A 123 7.82 11.59 -7.24
C LEU A 123 6.74 10.63 -6.72
N VAL A 124 7.12 9.41 -6.34
CA VAL A 124 6.19 8.42 -5.77
C VAL A 124 5.60 8.93 -4.46
N ILE A 125 6.40 9.50 -3.55
CA ILE A 125 5.90 10.07 -2.29
C ILE A 125 4.93 11.23 -2.56
N ALA A 126 5.29 12.17 -3.44
CA ALA A 126 4.46 13.32 -3.77
C ALA A 126 3.11 12.90 -4.36
N VAL A 127 3.09 11.98 -5.33
CA VAL A 127 1.85 11.59 -6.01
C VAL A 127 1.05 10.58 -5.19
N ILE A 128 1.68 9.55 -4.64
CA ILE A 128 0.99 8.41 -4.01
C ILE A 128 0.67 8.68 -2.54
N VAL A 129 1.63 9.19 -1.78
CA VAL A 129 1.44 9.44 -0.34
C VAL A 129 0.75 10.79 -0.12
N LEU A 130 1.34 11.87 -0.62
CA LEU A 130 0.85 13.23 -0.41
C LEU A 130 -0.31 13.62 -1.33
N CYS A 131 -0.67 12.75 -2.27
CA CYS A 131 -1.78 12.96 -3.21
C CYS A 131 -1.65 14.25 -4.06
N ILE A 132 -0.43 14.73 -4.29
CA ILE A 132 -0.17 15.91 -5.11
C ILE A 132 -0.47 15.55 -6.58
N PRO A 133 -1.33 16.32 -7.26
CA PRO A 133 -1.60 16.09 -8.69
C PRO A 133 -0.33 16.20 -9.52
N ILE A 134 -0.13 15.29 -10.48
CA ILE A 134 1.01 15.34 -11.41
C ILE A 134 1.11 16.70 -12.12
N LYS A 135 -0.03 17.32 -12.45
CA LYS A 135 -0.06 18.65 -13.07
C LYS A 135 0.59 19.74 -12.22
N GLU A 136 0.56 19.61 -10.89
CA GLU A 136 1.20 20.57 -9.98
C GLU A 136 2.70 20.32 -9.87
N ILE A 137 3.12 19.05 -9.85
CA ILE A 137 4.53 18.66 -9.90
C ILE A 137 5.16 19.13 -11.23
N ALA A 138 4.45 18.90 -12.33
CA ALA A 138 4.85 19.25 -13.69
C ALA A 138 5.02 20.75 -13.96
N ARG A 139 4.50 21.62 -13.09
CA ARG A 139 4.59 23.08 -13.21
C ARG A 139 5.87 23.67 -12.61
N THR A 140 6.66 22.87 -11.90
CA THR A 140 7.90 23.37 -11.31
C THR A 140 8.94 23.65 -12.41
N PRO A 141 9.78 24.70 -12.31
CA PRO A 141 10.69 25.14 -13.39
C PRO A 141 11.69 24.07 -13.85
N HIS A 142 11.95 23.08 -13.00
CA HIS A 142 12.88 21.98 -13.25
C HIS A 142 12.17 20.68 -13.67
N SER A 143 10.84 20.70 -13.77
CA SER A 143 10.06 19.52 -14.11
C SER A 143 9.85 19.38 -15.62
N ARG A 144 9.83 18.13 -16.07
CA ARG A 144 9.38 17.74 -17.41
C ARG A 144 7.87 17.97 -17.59
N ASP A 145 7.41 17.78 -18.82
CA ASP A 145 6.00 17.83 -19.17
C ASP A 145 5.18 16.76 -18.43
N CYS A 146 3.87 17.01 -18.30
CA CYS A 146 2.97 16.14 -17.55
C CYS A 146 2.97 14.68 -18.06
N LYS A 147 3.19 14.45 -19.37
CA LYS A 147 3.25 13.09 -19.92
C LYS A 147 4.54 12.39 -19.50
N SER A 148 5.69 13.05 -19.60
CA SER A 148 6.95 12.46 -19.12
C SER A 148 6.91 12.20 -17.62
N THR A 149 6.38 13.11 -16.80
CA THR A 149 6.26 12.88 -15.35
C THR A 149 5.33 11.69 -15.04
N THR A 150 4.25 11.53 -15.81
CA THR A 150 3.36 10.36 -15.67
C THR A 150 4.07 9.07 -16.05
N ALA A 151 4.80 9.04 -17.17
CA ALA A 151 5.56 7.87 -17.61
C ALA A 151 6.65 7.50 -16.59
N GLU A 152 7.31 8.50 -16.00
CA GLU A 152 8.33 8.31 -14.98
C GLU A 152 7.75 7.74 -13.68
N LEU A 153 6.56 8.20 -13.26
CA LEU A 153 5.82 7.59 -12.15
C LEU A 153 5.48 6.13 -12.44
N MET A 154 4.98 5.81 -13.64
CA MET A 154 4.63 4.43 -14.01
C MET A 154 5.85 3.51 -14.00
N GLN A 155 6.99 3.98 -14.54
CA GLN A 155 8.25 3.23 -14.48
C GLN A 155 8.72 3.02 -13.04
N ALA A 156 8.58 4.01 -12.16
CA ALA A 156 8.91 3.84 -10.75
C ALA A 156 8.00 2.77 -10.09
N LEU A 157 6.71 2.75 -10.40
CA LEU A 157 5.78 1.72 -9.93
C LEU A 157 6.09 0.34 -10.52
N ASP A 158 6.54 0.25 -11.78
CA ASP A 158 7.00 -1.01 -12.38
C ASP A 158 8.23 -1.56 -11.65
N ILE A 159 9.20 -0.72 -11.30
CA ILE A 159 10.38 -1.13 -10.53
C ILE A 159 9.96 -1.66 -9.15
N LEU A 160 9.05 -0.97 -8.46
CA LEU A 160 8.50 -1.45 -7.18
C LEU A 160 7.76 -2.77 -7.35
N ALA A 161 6.92 -2.88 -8.39
CA ALA A 161 6.17 -4.09 -8.69
C ALA A 161 7.09 -5.28 -8.98
N GLN A 162 8.16 -5.10 -9.75
CA GLN A 162 9.17 -6.15 -10.00
C GLN A 162 9.84 -6.59 -8.70
N ARG A 163 10.26 -5.64 -7.87
CA ARG A 163 10.96 -5.92 -6.61
C ARG A 163 10.09 -6.69 -5.62
N TRP A 164 8.79 -6.47 -5.64
CA TRP A 164 7.83 -7.14 -4.75
C TRP A 164 7.15 -8.35 -5.39
N GLY A 165 7.54 -8.74 -6.60
CA GLY A 165 7.01 -9.91 -7.29
C GLY A 165 5.60 -9.74 -7.85
N TYR A 166 5.13 -8.49 -8.01
CA TYR A 166 3.85 -8.17 -8.64
C TYR A 166 3.95 -8.12 -10.17
N LEU A 167 5.17 -7.98 -10.69
CA LEU A 167 5.47 -8.11 -12.10
C LEU A 167 6.56 -9.18 -12.26
N THR A 168 6.20 -10.32 -12.86
CA THR A 168 7.20 -11.32 -13.27
C THR A 168 7.99 -10.72 -14.43
N ALA A 169 9.30 -10.53 -14.24
CA ALA A 169 10.20 -10.23 -15.35
C ALA A 169 9.95 -11.28 -16.43
N HIS A 170 9.59 -10.84 -17.65
CA HIS A 170 9.61 -11.75 -18.78
C HIS A 170 11.02 -12.29 -18.87
N SER A 171 11.17 -13.58 -18.54
CA SER A 171 12.32 -14.39 -18.88
C SER A 171 12.69 -14.06 -20.32
N LYS A 172 13.88 -13.50 -20.53
CA LYS A 172 14.44 -13.41 -21.88
C LYS A 172 14.47 -14.83 -22.42
N ALA A 173 13.58 -15.12 -23.36
CA ALA A 173 13.67 -16.32 -24.18
C ALA A 173 15.10 -16.35 -24.76
N SER A 174 15.82 -17.41 -24.39
CA SER A 174 17.09 -17.79 -25.01
C SER A 174 16.86 -18.23 -26.45
#